data_AF-A0A2I2M9P9-F1
#
_entry.id   AF-A0A2I2M9P9-F1
#
_cell.length_a   1.000
_cell.length_b   1.000
_cell.length_c   1.000
_cell.angle_alpha   90.00
_cell.angle_beta   90.00
_cell.angle_gamma   90.00
#
_symmetry.space_group_name_H-M   'P 1'
#
loop_
_entity.id
_entity.type
_entity.pdbx_description
1 polymer ?
#
loop_
_entity_poly.entity_id
_entity_poly.type
_entity_poly.pdbx_seq_one_letter_code
_entity_poly.pdbx_strand_id
1 'polypeptide(L)'
;MFKKTLLFAGFLLVLTSCWKNRSPEDLIRLKEKFKSQVSTFESKKETANKKITKGLKSLGALKLALEDAKNEDREFARVYGDWEKVNRKVNNLNNEFEDLKAKAANLFTAMETQSNSLSDVATKTTLLSAINKAKSKYNKTLANTAKAIDKLRLLHTDAVEIVKALEVAAALNSFDSINGQMKSIEQRVDGIMQELNIAVTESKNLYEKKITELGK
;
A
#
# COMPACT_ATOMS: atom_id res chain seq x y z
N MET A 1 -24.14 76.90 11.75
CA MET A 1 -23.32 75.95 12.54
C MET A 1 -24.08 74.63 12.62
N PHE A 2 -23.39 73.50 12.85
CA PHE A 2 -23.86 72.11 12.73
C PHE A 2 -23.71 71.45 11.34
N LYS A 3 -22.47 71.50 10.83
CA LYS A 3 -21.88 70.35 10.14
C LYS A 3 -21.48 69.32 11.23
N LYS A 4 -21.55 68.03 10.91
CA LYS A 4 -21.05 66.86 11.68
C LYS A 4 -22.03 66.25 12.68
N THR A 5 -23.00 65.46 12.21
CA THR A 5 -23.46 64.24 12.91
C THR A 5 -24.53 63.57 12.07
N LEU A 6 -24.15 62.53 11.32
CA LEU A 6 -24.94 61.32 11.01
C LEU A 6 -24.20 60.49 9.94
N LEU A 7 -22.92 60.26 10.18
CA LEU A 7 -22.11 59.21 9.54
C LEU A 7 -21.80 58.19 10.63
N PHE A 8 -22.83 57.52 11.17
CA PHE A 8 -22.64 56.51 12.22
C PHE A 8 -23.73 55.41 12.17
N ALA A 9 -24.07 54.97 10.96
CA ALA A 9 -24.96 53.82 10.75
C ALA A 9 -24.41 52.83 9.69
N GLY A 10 -23.10 52.86 9.44
CA GLY A 10 -22.47 52.05 8.39
C GLY A 10 -21.27 51.19 8.84
N PHE A 11 -20.96 51.14 10.14
CA PHE A 11 -19.74 50.47 10.63
C PHE A 11 -19.98 49.25 11.53
N LEU A 12 -21.24 48.82 11.71
CA LEU A 12 -21.57 47.64 12.54
C LEU A 12 -21.90 46.37 11.73
N LEU A 13 -21.77 46.39 10.40
CA LEU A 13 -22.09 45.25 9.53
C LEU A 13 -20.87 44.54 8.92
N VAL A 14 -19.64 44.83 9.39
CA VAL A 14 -18.40 44.18 8.88
C VAL A 14 -17.87 43.10 9.84
N LEU A 15 -18.54 42.84 10.97
CA LEU A 15 -18.07 41.85 11.97
C LEU A 15 -18.74 40.46 11.88
N THR A 16 -19.60 40.20 10.89
CA THR A 16 -20.19 38.85 10.68
C THR A 16 -19.41 37.98 9.69
N SER A 17 -18.32 38.46 9.09
CA SER A 17 -17.46 37.61 8.24
C SER A 17 -16.45 36.76 9.02
N CYS A 18 -16.41 36.83 10.35
CA CYS A 18 -15.57 35.96 11.19
C CYS A 18 -16.06 34.51 11.29
N TRP A 19 -17.12 34.12 10.59
CA TRP A 19 -17.57 32.71 10.49
C TRP A 19 -17.20 32.05 9.16
N LYS A 20 -16.41 32.74 8.32
CA LYS A 20 -15.77 32.14 7.14
C LYS A 20 -14.45 31.42 7.48
N ASN A 21 -14.23 31.08 8.74
CA ASN A 21 -13.22 30.09 9.13
C ASN A 21 -13.82 28.68 8.98
N ARG A 22 -13.76 28.20 7.73
CA ARG A 22 -13.66 26.81 7.28
C ARG A 22 -14.09 25.74 8.31
N SER A 23 -15.30 25.23 8.14
CA SER A 23 -15.72 23.91 8.64
C SER A 23 -16.46 23.22 7.48
N PRO A 24 -16.40 21.89 7.24
CA PRO A 24 -15.46 20.86 7.65
C PRO A 24 -15.19 19.87 6.48
N GLU A 25 -14.53 20.30 5.39
CA GLU A 25 -14.34 19.42 4.22
C GLU A 25 -13.01 18.64 4.19
N ASP A 26 -12.15 18.77 5.20
CA ASP A 26 -10.84 18.09 5.13
C ASP A 26 -10.86 16.71 5.77
N LEU A 27 -11.32 16.52 7.00
CA LEU A 27 -11.09 15.23 7.68
C LEU A 27 -11.97 14.09 7.16
N ILE A 28 -13.28 14.30 6.99
CA ILE A 28 -14.22 13.27 6.50
C ILE A 28 -13.87 12.88 5.07
N ARG A 29 -13.61 13.87 4.21
CA ARG A 29 -13.21 13.64 2.81
C ARG A 29 -11.86 12.92 2.69
N LEU A 30 -10.87 13.29 3.52
CA LEU A 30 -9.58 12.58 3.56
C LEU A 30 -9.73 11.15 4.05
N LYS A 31 -10.61 10.92 5.03
CA LYS A 31 -10.95 9.56 5.51
C LYS A 31 -11.55 8.71 4.40
N GLU A 32 -12.50 9.24 3.62
CA GLU A 32 -13.09 8.51 2.49
C GLU A 32 -12.07 8.28 1.35
N LYS A 33 -11.22 9.27 1.03
CA LYS A 33 -10.12 9.10 0.07
C LYS A 33 -9.12 8.03 0.51
N PHE A 34 -8.80 7.98 1.80
CA PHE A 34 -7.93 6.98 2.38
C PHE A 34 -8.58 5.59 2.32
N LYS A 35 -9.85 5.46 2.72
CA LYS A 35 -10.64 4.22 2.60
C LYS A 35 -10.68 3.69 1.17
N SER A 36 -10.94 4.56 0.19
CA SER A 36 -10.89 4.20 -1.23
C SER A 36 -9.50 3.69 -1.63
N GLN A 37 -8.43 4.32 -1.18
CA GLN A 37 -7.07 3.85 -1.46
C GLN A 37 -6.77 2.49 -0.84
N VAL A 38 -7.24 2.22 0.38
CA VAL A 38 -7.08 0.91 1.03
C VAL A 38 -7.73 -0.18 0.19
N SER A 39 -8.93 0.07 -0.34
CA SER A 39 -9.61 -0.87 -1.24
C SER A 39 -8.84 -1.10 -2.54
N THR A 40 -8.30 -0.05 -3.17
CA THR A 40 -7.47 -0.19 -4.37
C THR A 40 -6.21 -0.99 -4.08
N PHE A 41 -5.52 -0.69 -2.98
CA PHE A 41 -4.32 -1.42 -2.56
C PHE A 41 -4.62 -2.91 -2.31
N GLU A 42 -5.71 -3.22 -1.59
CA GLU A 42 -6.17 -4.59 -1.35
C GLU A 42 -6.42 -5.34 -2.65
N SER A 43 -7.12 -4.73 -3.60
CA SER A 43 -7.40 -5.32 -4.92
C SER A 43 -6.13 -5.57 -5.74
N LYS A 44 -5.17 -4.62 -5.74
CA LYS A 44 -3.89 -4.83 -6.43
C LYS A 44 -3.05 -5.91 -5.76
N LYS A 45 -3.03 -5.97 -4.42
CA LYS A 45 -2.37 -7.03 -3.65
C LYS A 45 -2.91 -8.40 -4.05
N GLU A 46 -4.23 -8.58 -4.09
CA GLU A 46 -4.84 -9.84 -4.52
C GLU A 46 -4.51 -10.20 -5.96
N THR A 47 -4.52 -9.20 -6.86
CA THR A 47 -4.15 -9.41 -8.26
C THR A 47 -2.69 -9.82 -8.41
N ALA A 48 -1.78 -9.18 -7.68
CA ALA A 48 -0.37 -9.53 -7.65
C ALA A 48 -0.19 -10.97 -7.14
N ASN A 49 -0.85 -11.34 -6.04
CA ASN A 49 -0.81 -12.69 -5.49
C ASN A 49 -1.23 -13.74 -6.54
N LYS A 50 -2.39 -13.55 -7.17
CA LYS A 50 -2.90 -14.45 -8.22
C LYS A 50 -1.90 -14.62 -9.37
N LYS A 51 -1.18 -13.56 -9.76
CA LYS A 51 -0.17 -13.63 -10.82
C LYS A 51 1.11 -14.32 -10.38
N ILE A 52 1.56 -14.11 -9.15
CA ILE A 52 2.72 -14.82 -8.58
C ILE A 52 2.43 -16.31 -8.49
N THR A 53 1.28 -16.72 -7.94
CA THR A 53 0.88 -18.14 -7.90
C THR A 53 0.82 -18.75 -9.30
N LYS A 54 0.31 -18.00 -10.29
CA LYS A 54 0.33 -18.47 -11.69
C LYS A 54 1.76 -18.60 -12.22
N GLY A 55 2.64 -17.63 -11.95
CA GLY A 55 4.05 -17.66 -12.34
C GLY A 55 4.77 -18.89 -11.78
N LEU A 56 4.54 -19.23 -10.50
CA LEU A 56 5.11 -20.42 -9.88
C LEU A 56 4.62 -21.72 -10.53
N LYS A 57 3.30 -21.84 -10.76
CA LYS A 57 2.75 -22.97 -11.51
C LYS A 57 3.35 -23.08 -12.91
N SER A 58 3.61 -21.94 -13.57
CA SER A 58 4.20 -21.91 -14.90
C SER A 58 5.65 -22.40 -14.90
N LEU A 59 6.45 -22.06 -13.86
CA LEU A 59 7.80 -22.60 -13.67
C LEU A 59 7.78 -24.11 -13.45
N GLY A 60 6.88 -24.60 -12.58
CA GLY A 60 6.67 -26.03 -12.36
C GLY A 60 6.38 -26.78 -13.65
N ALA A 61 5.49 -26.23 -14.47
CA ALA A 61 5.12 -26.82 -15.76
C ALA A 61 6.28 -26.78 -16.79
N LEU A 62 7.07 -25.69 -16.82
CA LEU A 62 8.26 -25.62 -17.68
C LEU A 62 9.24 -26.71 -17.31
N LYS A 63 9.55 -26.87 -16.02
CA LYS A 63 10.47 -27.90 -15.56
C LYS A 63 10.06 -29.31 -16.04
N LEU A 64 8.78 -29.68 -15.86
CA LEU A 64 8.25 -30.96 -16.31
C LEU A 64 8.31 -31.12 -17.84
N ALA A 65 8.04 -30.06 -18.59
CA ALA A 65 8.12 -30.09 -20.05
C ALA A 65 9.54 -30.31 -20.56
N LEU A 66 10.55 -29.78 -19.86
CA LEU A 66 11.96 -30.00 -20.16
C LEU A 66 12.40 -31.43 -19.84
N GLU A 67 11.95 -32.00 -18.71
CA GLU A 67 12.20 -33.41 -18.37
C GLU A 67 11.58 -34.37 -19.41
N ASP A 68 10.45 -33.97 -20.00
CA ASP A 68 9.75 -34.71 -21.05
C ASP A 68 10.26 -34.40 -22.49
N ALA A 69 11.24 -33.49 -22.65
CA ALA A 69 11.74 -32.98 -23.93
C ALA A 69 10.64 -32.45 -24.89
N LYS A 70 9.65 -31.70 -24.38
CA LYS A 70 8.48 -31.22 -25.16
C LYS A 70 8.44 -29.70 -25.33
N ASN A 71 8.47 -29.24 -26.58
CA ASN A 71 8.16 -27.86 -26.99
C ASN A 71 8.84 -26.77 -26.15
N GLU A 72 10.14 -26.96 -25.86
CA GLU A 72 10.90 -26.18 -24.87
C GLU A 72 10.82 -24.66 -25.10
N ASP A 73 11.09 -24.21 -26.34
CA ASP A 73 11.06 -22.79 -26.71
C ASP A 73 9.71 -22.12 -26.40
N ARG A 74 8.61 -22.83 -26.69
CA ARG A 74 7.26 -22.32 -26.45
C ARG A 74 6.99 -22.20 -24.95
N GLU A 75 7.47 -23.16 -24.16
CA GLU A 75 7.31 -23.14 -22.71
C GLU A 75 8.18 -22.05 -22.06
N PHE A 76 9.40 -21.83 -22.52
CA PHE A 76 10.24 -20.71 -22.07
C PHE A 76 9.57 -19.36 -22.36
N ALA A 77 9.12 -19.14 -23.61
CA ALA A 77 8.44 -17.91 -23.99
C ALA A 77 7.18 -17.65 -23.14
N ARG A 78 6.41 -18.70 -22.85
CA ARG A 78 5.22 -18.63 -21.99
C ARG A 78 5.58 -18.21 -20.56
N VAL A 79 6.62 -18.82 -19.98
CA VAL A 79 7.05 -18.54 -18.60
C VAL A 79 7.64 -17.14 -18.48
N TYR A 80 8.51 -16.70 -19.40
CA TYR A 80 8.99 -15.32 -19.45
C TYR A 80 7.82 -14.33 -19.52
N GLY A 81 6.83 -14.59 -20.39
CA GLY A 81 5.64 -13.74 -20.50
C GLY A 81 4.78 -13.70 -19.25
N ASP A 82 4.71 -14.77 -18.46
CA ASP A 82 4.01 -14.78 -17.18
C ASP A 82 4.79 -14.04 -16.07
N TRP A 83 6.12 -14.15 -16.01
CA TRP A 83 6.95 -13.40 -15.06
C TRP A 83 7.03 -11.90 -15.36
N GLU A 84 7.01 -11.52 -16.63
CA GLU A 84 6.91 -10.12 -17.03
C GLU A 84 5.55 -9.51 -16.60
N LYS A 85 4.46 -10.30 -16.62
CA LYS A 85 3.18 -9.87 -16.02
C LYS A 85 3.28 -9.75 -14.49
N VAL A 86 4.03 -10.62 -13.82
CA VAL A 86 4.28 -10.52 -12.37
C VAL A 86 4.99 -9.20 -12.06
N ASN A 87 6.09 -8.90 -12.76
CA ASN A 87 6.84 -7.65 -12.62
C ASN A 87 5.92 -6.42 -12.69
N ARG A 88 5.11 -6.34 -13.76
CA ARG A 88 4.13 -5.24 -13.90
C ARG A 88 3.16 -5.14 -12.74
N LYS A 89 2.71 -6.26 -12.16
CA LYS A 89 1.78 -6.23 -11.02
C LYS A 89 2.47 -5.84 -9.71
N VAL A 90 3.71 -6.25 -9.50
CA VAL A 90 4.51 -5.81 -8.34
C VAL A 90 4.79 -4.31 -8.42
N ASN A 91 5.15 -3.79 -9.60
CA ASN A 91 5.38 -2.34 -9.77
C ASN A 91 4.10 -1.52 -9.55
N ASN A 92 2.96 -1.99 -10.06
CA ASN A 92 1.67 -1.34 -9.78
C ASN A 92 1.33 -1.38 -8.28
N LEU A 93 1.58 -2.50 -7.60
CA LEU A 93 1.37 -2.60 -6.15
C LEU A 93 2.25 -1.61 -5.37
N ASN A 94 3.50 -1.41 -5.80
CA ASN A 94 4.40 -0.41 -5.23
C ASN A 94 3.87 1.02 -5.39
N ASN A 95 3.32 1.34 -6.55
CA ASN A 95 2.72 2.66 -6.79
C ASN A 95 1.51 2.89 -5.86
N GLU A 96 0.61 1.91 -5.74
CA GLU A 96 -0.53 2.03 -4.82
C GLU A 96 -0.10 2.12 -3.35
N PHE A 97 1.02 1.51 -2.99
CA PHE A 97 1.59 1.59 -1.66
C PHE A 97 2.12 3.00 -1.34
N GLU A 98 2.82 3.64 -2.28
CA GLU A 98 3.26 5.03 -2.10
C GLU A 98 2.06 5.99 -2.00
N ASP A 99 1.01 5.77 -2.80
CA ASP A 99 -0.24 6.52 -2.69
C ASP A 99 -0.95 6.30 -1.35
N LEU A 100 -0.95 5.06 -0.84
CA LEU A 100 -1.49 4.72 0.48
C LEU A 100 -0.75 5.47 1.59
N LYS A 101 0.58 5.46 1.54
CA LYS A 101 1.45 6.17 2.47
C LYS A 101 1.22 7.68 2.45
N ALA A 102 1.12 8.27 1.26
CA ALA A 102 0.84 9.71 1.11
C ALA A 102 -0.54 10.08 1.67
N LYS A 103 -1.59 9.31 1.35
CA LYS A 103 -2.95 9.56 1.86
C LYS A 103 -3.06 9.35 3.36
N ALA A 104 -2.36 8.37 3.93
CA ALA A 104 -2.28 8.20 5.37
C ALA A 104 -1.61 9.40 6.06
N ALA A 105 -0.48 9.87 5.52
CA ALA A 105 0.22 11.04 6.05
C ALA A 105 -0.70 12.28 6.06
N ASN A 106 -1.41 12.52 4.95
CA ASN A 106 -2.39 13.62 4.86
C ASN A 106 -3.52 13.48 5.89
N LEU A 107 -4.03 12.26 6.11
CA LEU A 107 -5.06 12.00 7.11
C LEU A 107 -4.55 12.30 8.53
N PHE A 108 -3.34 11.85 8.88
CA PHE A 108 -2.74 12.15 10.18
C PHE A 108 -2.52 13.64 10.38
N THR A 109 -1.96 14.35 9.39
CA THR A 109 -1.77 15.81 9.46
C THR A 109 -3.09 16.55 9.64
N ALA A 110 -4.16 16.12 8.97
CA ALA A 110 -5.49 16.72 9.15
C ALA A 110 -6.05 16.46 10.56
N MET A 111 -5.89 15.25 11.10
CA MET A 111 -6.29 14.94 12.48
C MET A 111 -5.52 15.79 13.50
N GLU A 112 -4.21 15.95 13.32
CA GLU A 112 -3.35 16.79 14.17
C GLU A 112 -3.77 18.26 14.11
N THR A 113 -4.00 18.79 12.90
CA THR A 113 -4.43 20.18 12.68
C THR A 113 -5.76 20.46 13.37
N GLN A 114 -6.74 19.57 13.17
CA GLN A 114 -8.07 19.70 13.78
C GLN A 114 -8.04 19.57 15.31
N SER A 115 -7.17 18.71 15.84
CA SER A 115 -7.00 18.57 17.30
C SER A 115 -6.32 19.80 17.90
N ASN A 116 -5.38 20.40 17.17
CA ASN A 116 -4.67 21.59 17.63
C ASN A 116 -5.53 22.85 17.71
N SER A 117 -6.60 22.92 16.92
CA SER A 117 -7.55 24.03 16.93
C SER A 117 -8.55 24.00 18.10
N LEU A 118 -8.53 22.95 18.93
CA LEU A 118 -9.40 22.83 20.09
C LEU A 118 -8.95 23.74 21.22
N SER A 119 -9.89 24.47 21.82
CA SER A 119 -9.66 25.32 23.00
C SER A 119 -9.57 24.51 24.29
N ASP A 120 -10.25 23.38 24.38
CA ASP A 120 -10.19 22.50 25.56
C ASP A 120 -8.86 21.73 25.60
N VAL A 121 -8.03 22.06 26.58
CA VAL A 121 -6.65 21.52 26.71
C VAL A 121 -6.64 20.03 26.98
N ALA A 122 -7.58 19.53 27.79
CA ALA A 122 -7.66 18.12 28.16
C ALA A 122 -8.02 17.24 26.96
N THR A 123 -9.05 17.63 26.20
CA THR A 123 -9.47 16.95 24.97
C THR A 123 -8.37 17.02 23.90
N LYS A 124 -7.78 18.20 23.68
CA LYS A 124 -6.65 18.38 22.76
C LYS A 124 -5.50 17.42 23.07
N THR A 125 -5.08 17.36 24.32
CA THR A 125 -3.98 16.49 24.77
C THR A 125 -4.30 15.01 24.55
N THR A 126 -5.54 14.62 24.88
CA THR A 126 -6.01 13.24 24.71
C THR A 126 -6.02 12.80 23.25
N LEU A 127 -6.56 13.64 22.36
CA LEU A 127 -6.63 13.34 20.93
C LEU A 127 -5.25 13.28 20.29
N LEU A 128 -4.38 14.27 20.56
CA LEU A 128 -3.01 14.28 20.02
C LEU A 128 -2.21 13.06 20.47
N SER A 129 -2.37 12.63 21.74
CA SER A 129 -1.73 11.41 22.23
C SER A 129 -2.21 10.16 21.47
N ALA A 130 -3.52 10.03 21.25
CA ALA A 130 -4.08 8.92 20.48
C ALA A 130 -3.61 8.93 19.02
N ILE A 131 -3.62 10.10 18.37
CA ILE A 131 -3.16 10.29 16.99
C ILE A 131 -1.68 9.90 16.85
N ASN A 132 -0.82 10.37 17.75
CA ASN A 132 0.61 10.06 17.72
C ASN A 132 0.88 8.55 17.89
N LYS A 133 0.14 7.88 18.77
CA LYS A 133 0.23 6.42 18.93
C LYS A 133 -0.19 5.68 17.65
N ALA A 134 -1.34 6.06 17.09
CA ALA A 134 -1.83 5.48 15.85
C ALA A 134 -0.86 5.70 14.68
N LYS A 135 -0.31 6.91 14.54
CA LYS A 135 0.69 7.28 13.52
C LYS A 135 1.97 6.45 13.66
N SER A 136 2.48 6.31 14.88
CA SER A 136 3.68 5.51 15.16
C SER A 136 3.47 4.03 14.80
N LYS A 137 2.34 3.44 15.22
CA LYS A 137 1.98 2.06 14.87
C LYS A 137 1.85 1.89 13.35
N TYR A 138 1.14 2.80 12.69
CA TYR A 138 0.93 2.72 11.26
C TYR A 138 2.21 2.91 10.45
N ASN A 139 3.13 3.78 10.88
CA ASN A 139 4.43 3.93 10.24
C ASN A 139 5.27 2.63 10.29
N LYS A 140 5.16 1.85 11.38
CA LYS A 140 5.79 0.51 11.45
C LYS A 140 5.15 -0.44 10.44
N THR A 141 3.83 -0.40 10.30
CA THR A 141 3.11 -1.17 9.27
C THR A 141 3.58 -0.80 7.87
N LEU A 142 3.70 0.50 7.55
CA LEU A 142 4.20 0.96 6.26
C LEU A 142 5.64 0.49 6.00
N ALA A 143 6.53 0.56 7.00
CA ALA A 143 7.90 0.09 6.86
C ALA A 143 7.97 -1.43 6.58
N ASN A 144 7.14 -2.23 7.25
CA ASN A 144 7.06 -3.67 6.99
C ASN A 144 6.47 -3.97 5.61
N THR A 145 5.48 -3.18 5.18
CA THR A 145 4.85 -3.32 3.86
C THR A 145 5.85 -3.01 2.74
N ALA A 146 6.68 -1.98 2.89
CA ALA A 146 7.76 -1.66 1.95
C ALA A 146 8.71 -2.85 1.80
N LYS A 147 9.16 -3.43 2.92
CA LYS A 147 10.01 -4.64 2.91
C LYS A 147 9.32 -5.83 2.23
N ALA A 148 8.02 -6.02 2.44
CA ALA A 148 7.26 -7.09 1.79
C ALA A 148 7.22 -6.91 0.26
N ILE A 149 7.03 -5.66 -0.22
CA ILE A 149 7.07 -5.33 -1.65
C ILE A 149 8.47 -5.56 -2.22
N ASP A 150 9.53 -5.18 -1.50
CA ASP A 150 10.91 -5.46 -1.93
C ASP A 150 11.18 -6.96 -2.03
N LYS A 151 10.69 -7.76 -1.08
CA LYS A 151 10.76 -9.23 -1.16
C LYS A 151 10.04 -9.77 -2.40
N LEU A 152 8.92 -9.17 -2.85
CA LEU A 152 8.26 -9.56 -4.10
C LEU A 152 9.12 -9.26 -5.33
N ARG A 153 9.85 -8.14 -5.33
CA ARG A 153 10.76 -7.78 -6.43
C ARG A 153 11.95 -8.72 -6.52
N LEU A 154 12.52 -9.09 -5.37
CA LEU A 154 13.56 -10.11 -5.30
C LEU A 154 13.03 -11.46 -5.79
N LEU A 155 11.84 -11.85 -5.36
CA LEU A 155 11.19 -13.09 -5.79
C LEU A 155 11.05 -13.17 -7.32
N HIS A 156 10.63 -12.07 -7.96
CA HIS A 156 10.59 -11.98 -9.42
C HIS A 156 11.98 -12.18 -10.05
N THR A 157 13.01 -11.55 -9.48
CA THR A 157 14.39 -11.65 -9.98
C THR A 157 14.89 -13.09 -9.90
N ASP A 158 14.75 -13.72 -8.72
CA ASP A 158 15.13 -15.11 -8.48
C ASP A 158 14.41 -16.06 -9.47
N ALA A 159 13.12 -15.82 -9.71
CA ALA A 159 12.35 -16.63 -10.63
C ALA A 159 12.85 -16.52 -12.08
N VAL A 160 13.18 -15.32 -12.55
CA VAL A 160 13.75 -15.12 -13.89
C VAL A 160 15.12 -15.78 -14.01
N GLU A 161 15.94 -15.76 -12.95
CA GLU A 161 17.22 -16.47 -12.93
C GLU A 161 17.04 -17.99 -13.03
N ILE A 162 16.03 -18.55 -12.37
CA ILE A 162 15.68 -19.98 -12.52
C ILE A 162 15.28 -20.31 -13.96
N VAL A 163 14.50 -19.45 -14.63
CA VAL A 163 14.14 -19.68 -16.05
C VAL A 163 15.40 -19.75 -16.91
N LYS A 164 16.35 -18.83 -16.71
CA LYS A 164 17.62 -18.83 -17.44
C LYS A 164 18.46 -20.07 -17.14
N ALA A 165 18.51 -20.49 -15.87
CA ALA A 165 19.21 -21.71 -15.49
C ALA A 165 18.59 -22.96 -16.15
N LEU A 166 17.25 -23.02 -16.22
CA LEU A 166 16.52 -24.09 -16.92
C LEU A 166 16.84 -24.12 -18.41
N GLU A 167 17.00 -22.97 -19.04
CA GLU A 167 17.36 -22.83 -20.45
C GLU A 167 18.76 -23.39 -20.74
N VAL A 168 19.74 -23.06 -19.89
CA VAL A 168 21.10 -23.64 -19.99
C VAL A 168 21.08 -25.14 -19.70
N ALA A 169 20.35 -25.57 -18.67
CA ALA A 169 20.21 -26.99 -18.32
C ALA A 169 19.62 -27.82 -19.45
N ALA A 170 18.60 -27.29 -20.14
CA ALA A 170 18.01 -27.92 -21.32
C ALA A 170 19.03 -28.07 -22.46
N ALA A 171 19.78 -27.00 -22.76
CA ALA A 171 20.82 -27.03 -23.79
C ALA A 171 21.96 -28.00 -23.48
N LEU A 172 22.27 -28.21 -22.20
CA LEU A 172 23.32 -29.12 -21.72
C LEU A 172 22.80 -30.54 -21.39
N ASN A 173 21.49 -30.78 -21.51
CA ASN A 173 20.82 -32.01 -21.08
C ASN A 173 21.15 -32.39 -19.61
N SER A 174 21.21 -31.41 -18.71
CA SER A 174 21.64 -31.56 -17.30
C SER A 174 20.70 -30.84 -16.35
N PHE A 175 19.75 -31.57 -15.76
CA PHE A 175 18.61 -31.01 -15.00
C PHE A 175 18.73 -31.09 -13.47
N ASP A 176 19.79 -31.70 -12.94
CA ASP A 176 19.87 -32.11 -11.53
C ASP A 176 20.02 -30.93 -10.53
N SER A 177 20.38 -29.72 -10.97
CA SER A 177 20.74 -28.60 -10.08
C SER A 177 19.60 -27.62 -9.72
N ILE A 178 18.41 -27.74 -10.30
CA ILE A 178 17.41 -26.64 -10.27
C ILE A 178 16.27 -26.83 -9.24
N ASN A 179 16.06 -28.06 -8.75
CA ASN A 179 14.94 -28.41 -7.86
C ASN A 179 14.90 -27.61 -6.53
N GLY A 180 16.06 -27.29 -5.95
CA GLY A 180 16.13 -26.59 -4.66
C GLY A 180 15.65 -25.14 -4.73
N GLN A 181 15.91 -24.45 -5.83
CA GLN A 181 15.64 -23.02 -5.96
C GLN A 181 14.15 -22.73 -6.11
N MET A 182 13.42 -23.55 -6.88
CA MET A 182 11.97 -23.37 -7.08
C MET A 182 11.18 -23.50 -5.77
N LYS A 183 11.51 -24.51 -4.95
CA LYS A 183 10.85 -24.74 -3.65
C LYS A 183 11.07 -23.58 -2.68
N SER A 184 12.27 -22.97 -2.71
CA SER A 184 12.59 -21.79 -1.89
C SER A 184 11.71 -20.59 -2.25
N ILE A 185 11.44 -20.37 -3.54
CA ILE A 185 10.57 -19.28 -4.01
C ILE A 185 9.13 -19.48 -3.53
N GLU A 186 8.59 -20.68 -3.68
CA GLU A 186 7.20 -21.00 -3.26
C GLU A 186 7.00 -20.73 -1.77
N GLN A 187 7.93 -21.18 -0.93
CA GLN A 187 7.85 -21.01 0.53
C GLN A 187 7.89 -19.54 0.98
N ARG A 188 8.52 -18.66 0.19
CA ARG A 188 8.62 -17.22 0.50
C ARG A 188 7.34 -16.46 0.20
N VAL A 189 6.49 -16.93 -0.73
CA VAL A 189 5.28 -16.20 -1.15
C VAL A 189 4.31 -16.01 0.01
N ASP A 190 4.00 -17.07 0.75
CA ASP A 190 2.97 -17.03 1.79
C ASP A 190 3.30 -16.02 2.89
N GLY A 191 4.57 -15.99 3.34
CA GLY A 191 5.03 -15.01 4.33
C GLY A 191 4.92 -13.57 3.83
N ILE A 192 5.25 -13.32 2.56
CA ILE A 192 5.11 -11.99 1.95
C ILE A 192 3.62 -11.58 1.88
N MET A 193 2.74 -12.50 1.49
CA MET A 193 1.30 -12.22 1.40
C MET A 193 0.68 -11.95 2.78
N GLN A 194 1.15 -12.65 3.81
CA GLN A 194 0.74 -12.39 5.18
C GLN A 194 1.13 -10.96 5.63
N GLU A 195 2.35 -10.52 5.35
CA GLU A 195 2.81 -9.15 5.65
C GLU A 195 1.94 -8.09 4.94
N LEU A 196 1.60 -8.31 3.67
CA LEU A 196 0.73 -7.40 2.90
C LEU A 196 -0.73 -7.41 3.41
N ASN A 197 -1.23 -8.54 3.91
CA ASN A 197 -2.57 -8.61 4.52
C ASN A 197 -2.65 -7.81 5.82
N ILE A 198 -1.60 -7.85 6.65
CA ILE A 198 -1.51 -7.02 7.86
C ILE A 198 -1.61 -5.54 7.50
N ALA A 199 -0.96 -5.11 6.42
CA ALA A 199 -1.04 -3.74 5.95
C ALA A 199 -2.46 -3.29 5.60
N VAL A 200 -3.22 -4.15 4.92
CA VAL A 200 -4.65 -3.90 4.64
C VAL A 200 -5.41 -3.76 5.96
N THR A 201 -5.34 -4.77 6.83
CA THR A 201 -6.07 -4.78 8.11
C THR A 201 -5.79 -3.55 8.97
N GLU A 202 -4.53 -3.18 9.13
CA GLU A 202 -4.16 -1.99 9.91
C GLU A 202 -4.59 -0.68 9.23
N SER A 203 -4.61 -0.64 7.90
CA SER A 203 -5.17 0.51 7.19
C SER A 203 -6.69 0.60 7.35
N LYS A 204 -7.40 -0.53 7.36
CA LYS A 204 -8.85 -0.58 7.63
C LYS A 204 -9.19 -0.06 9.02
N ASN A 205 -8.40 -0.50 10.02
CA ASN A 205 -8.53 -0.03 11.40
C ASN A 205 -8.54 1.50 11.48
N LEU A 206 -7.67 2.21 10.74
CA LEU A 206 -7.56 3.67 10.80
C LEU A 206 -8.87 4.41 10.46
N TYR A 207 -9.75 3.82 9.66
CA TYR A 207 -11.04 4.43 9.34
C TYR A 207 -12.26 3.72 9.97
N GLU A 208 -12.11 2.49 10.45
CA GLU A 208 -13.19 1.71 11.09
C GLU A 208 -13.24 1.88 12.62
N LYS A 209 -12.10 2.04 13.29
CA LYS A 209 -12.03 2.09 14.76
C LYS A 209 -11.98 3.52 15.29
N LYS A 210 -12.32 3.68 16.57
CA LYS A 210 -12.10 4.97 17.26
C LYS A 210 -10.60 5.21 17.40
N ILE A 211 -10.16 6.46 17.26
CA ILE A 211 -8.73 6.81 17.38
C ILE A 211 -8.12 6.40 18.72
N THR A 212 -8.93 6.35 19.78
CA THR A 212 -8.56 5.89 21.13
C THR A 212 -8.34 4.38 21.23
N GLU A 213 -8.84 3.60 20.26
CA GLU A 213 -8.67 2.15 20.18
C GLU A 213 -7.48 1.75 19.28
N LEU A 214 -6.97 2.68 18.47
CA LEU A 214 -5.85 2.44 17.53
C LEU A 214 -4.48 2.33 18.21
N GLY A 215 -4.34 2.85 19.42
CA GLY A 215 -3.12 2.81 20.23
C GLY A 215 -3.06 1.70 21.28
N LYS A 216 -4.06 0.82 21.33
CA LYS A 216 -4.01 -0.44 22.09
C LYS A 216 -3.37 -1.53 21.22
#